data_AF-A0A8T3BLH8-F1
#
_entry.id   AF-A0A8T3BLH8-F1
#
_cell.length_a   1.000
_cell.length_b   1.000
_cell.length_c   1.000
_cell.angle_alpha   90.00
_cell.angle_beta   90.00
_cell.angle_gamma   90.00
#
_symmetry.space_group_name_H-M   'P 1'
#
loop_
_entity.id
_entity.type
_entity.pdbx_description
1 polymer ?
#
loop_
_entity_poly.entity_id
_entity_poly.type
_entity_poly.pdbx_seq_one_letter_code
_entity_poly.pdbx_strand_id
1 'polypeptide(L)'
;MARKLEALEDLFEAGVAAEDGCLFPCLIELKIYRAPMLRKLPKYLPPSLQRLSISGCHPELHERYRKDGGSDRHKIAHIPNIQLL
;
A
#
# COMPACT_ATOMS: atom_id res chain seq x y z
N MET A 1 15.03 -7.16 16.88
CA MET A 1 13.77 -7.95 16.90
C MET A 1 12.84 -7.39 15.82
N ALA A 2 13.12 -7.66 14.54
CA ALA A 2 12.20 -7.30 13.47
C ALA A 2 11.07 -8.33 13.48
N ARG A 3 9.97 -8.00 14.17
CA ARG A 3 8.76 -8.81 14.08
C ARG A 3 8.32 -8.75 12.62
N LYS A 4 8.44 -9.90 11.99
CA LYS A 4 8.10 -10.24 10.62
C LYS A 4 6.81 -9.51 10.21
N LEU A 5 6.84 -8.87 9.05
CA LEU A 5 5.69 -8.18 8.44
C LEU A 5 4.62 -9.18 7.94
N GLU A 6 4.50 -10.36 8.56
CA GLU A 6 3.51 -11.39 8.22
C GLU A 6 2.10 -10.84 8.40
N ALA A 7 1.87 -10.05 9.46
CA ALA A 7 0.57 -9.47 9.73
C ALA A 7 0.05 -8.52 8.64
N LEU A 8 0.93 -7.93 7.80
CA LEU A 8 0.50 -7.07 6.71
C LEU A 8 0.14 -7.91 5.46
N GLU A 9 0.90 -8.96 5.17
CA GLU A 9 0.59 -9.93 4.12
C GLU A 9 -0.70 -10.71 4.44
N ASP A 10 -0.87 -11.15 5.69
CA ASP A 10 -2.08 -11.82 6.19
C ASP A 10 -3.30 -10.90 6.11
N LEU A 11 -3.13 -9.60 6.41
CA LEU A 11 -4.19 -8.60 6.26
C LEU A 11 -4.58 -8.40 4.78
N PHE A 12 -3.65 -8.64 3.86
CA PHE A 12 -3.91 -8.52 2.43
C PHE A 12 -4.52 -9.79 1.83
N GLU A 13 -4.16 -10.98 2.31
CA GLU A 13 -4.79 -12.25 1.91
C GLU A 13 -6.22 -12.36 2.43
N ALA A 14 -6.50 -11.89 3.65
CA ALA A 14 -7.85 -11.89 4.22
C ALA A 14 -8.86 -11.08 3.37
N GLY A 15 -8.39 -10.08 2.62
CA GLY A 15 -9.25 -9.23 1.78
C GLY A 15 -9.57 -9.81 0.42
N VAL A 16 -8.78 -10.77 -0.04
CA VAL A 16 -9.00 -11.50 -1.30
C VAL A 16 -10.10 -12.55 -1.13
N ALA A 17 -10.34 -13.02 0.10
CA ALA A 17 -11.36 -14.03 0.42
C ALA A 17 -12.80 -13.50 0.52
N ALA A 18 -13.02 -12.18 0.48
CA ALA A 18 -14.36 -11.60 0.52
C ALA A 18 -14.77 -11.10 -0.87
N GLU A 19 -15.88 -11.61 -1.40
CA GLU A 19 -16.36 -11.31 -2.77
C GLU A 19 -16.67 -9.81 -3.01
N ASP A 20 -16.79 -8.99 -1.96
CA ASP A 20 -17.02 -7.53 -2.04
C ASP A 20 -15.80 -6.65 -1.66
N GLY A 21 -14.61 -7.24 -1.53
CA GLY A 21 -13.32 -6.57 -1.82
C GLY A 21 -12.87 -5.36 -0.99
N CYS A 22 -13.57 -4.94 0.06
CA CYS A 22 -13.13 -3.82 0.91
C CYS A 22 -13.08 -4.19 2.40
N LEU A 23 -11.91 -4.66 2.87
CA LEU A 23 -11.65 -4.91 4.29
C LEU A 23 -11.81 -3.68 5.18
N PHE A 24 -11.65 -2.48 4.62
CA PHE A 24 -11.67 -1.22 5.36
C PHE A 24 -12.41 -0.13 4.57
N PRO A 25 -13.76 -0.17 4.52
CA PRO A 25 -14.55 0.78 3.72
C PRO A 25 -14.35 2.24 4.16
N CYS A 26 -13.89 2.48 5.40
CA CYS A 26 -13.68 3.81 5.96
C CYS A 26 -12.20 4.20 6.14
N LEU A 27 -11.25 3.47 5.53
CA LEU A 27 -9.83 3.82 5.68
C LEU A 27 -9.48 5.05 4.86
N ILE A 28 -9.22 6.18 5.54
CA ILE A 28 -8.91 7.46 4.90
C ILE A 28 -7.40 7.67 4.73
N GLU A 29 -6.57 7.06 5.59
CA GLU A 29 -5.13 7.28 5.62
C GLU A 29 -4.36 5.98 5.89
N LEU A 30 -3.37 5.68 5.05
CA LEU A 30 -2.47 4.55 5.17
C LEU A 30 -1.02 5.06 5.27
N LYS A 31 -0.33 4.66 6.35
CA LYS A 31 1.06 5.01 6.63
C LYS A 31 1.89 3.75 6.79
N ILE A 32 2.96 3.64 6.00
CA ILE A 32 3.88 2.52 6.05
C ILE A 32 5.28 3.07 6.32
N TYR A 33 5.88 2.67 7.45
CA TYR A 33 7.18 3.17 7.89
C TYR A 33 8.13 2.03 8.21
N ARG A 34 9.38 2.16 7.75
CA ARG A 34 10.49 1.24 8.08
C ARG A 34 10.16 -0.22 7.78
N ALA A 35 9.58 -0.48 6.61
CA ALA A 35 9.26 -1.82 6.11
C ALA A 35 10.18 -2.20 4.93
N PRO A 36 11.46 -2.53 5.17
CA PRO A 36 12.45 -2.73 4.11
C PRO A 36 12.19 -3.97 3.24
N MET A 37 11.32 -4.88 3.67
CA MET A 37 10.93 -6.06 2.90
C MET A 37 9.71 -5.82 2.01
N LEU A 38 8.99 -4.70 2.20
CA LEU A 38 7.79 -4.39 1.43
C LEU A 38 8.19 -3.88 0.04
N ARG A 39 7.98 -4.71 -0.98
CA ARG A 39 8.32 -4.40 -2.38
C ARG A 39 7.13 -3.96 -3.22
N LYS A 40 5.91 -4.29 -2.80
CA LYS A 40 4.66 -3.98 -3.50
C LYS A 40 3.55 -3.64 -2.50
N LEU A 41 2.61 -2.80 -2.91
CA LEU A 41 1.35 -2.60 -2.20
C LEU A 41 0.36 -3.71 -2.57
N PRO A 42 -0.69 -3.93 -1.76
CA PRO A 42 -1.79 -4.81 -2.12
C PRO A 42 -2.44 -4.39 -3.45
N LYS A 43 -3.06 -5.36 -4.12
CA LYS A 43 -3.77 -5.13 -5.38
C LYS A 43 -4.98 -4.21 -5.20
N TYR A 44 -5.68 -4.34 -4.08
CA TYR A 44 -6.88 -3.58 -3.76
C TYR A 44 -6.59 -2.64 -2.60
N LEU A 45 -6.68 -1.33 -2.87
CA LEU A 45 -6.68 -0.30 -1.83
C LEU A 45 -8.11 0.23 -1.69
N PRO A 46 -8.54 0.58 -0.46
CA PRO A 46 -9.89 1.09 -0.25
C PRO A 46 -10.16 2.34 -1.09
N PRO A 47 -11.32 2.45 -1.76
CA PRO A 47 -11.65 3.62 -2.57
C PRO A 47 -11.81 4.90 -1.72
N SER A 48 -12.04 4.76 -0.42
CA SER A 48 -12.09 5.87 0.54
C SER A 48 -10.71 6.41 0.94
N LEU A 49 -9.62 5.79 0.48
CA LEU A 49 -8.27 6.18 0.85
C LEU A 49 -7.87 7.51 0.22
N GLN A 50 -7.63 8.51 1.06
CA GLN A 50 -7.28 9.86 0.63
C GLN A 50 -5.79 10.18 0.80
N ARG A 51 -5.10 9.48 1.69
CA ARG A 51 -3.69 9.72 2.02
C ARG A 51 -2.89 8.42 2.07
N LEU A 52 -1.79 8.41 1.34
CA LEU A 52 -0.80 7.33 1.36
C LEU A 52 0.58 7.92 1.67
N SER A 53 1.21 7.47 2.75
CA SER A 53 2.58 7.84 3.13
C SER A 53 3.42 6.59 3.29
N ILE A 54 4.52 6.51 2.55
CA ILE A 54 5.44 5.38 2.58
C ILE A 54 6.85 5.94 2.80
N SER A 55 7.54 5.46 3.84
CA SER A 55 8.95 5.82 4.03
C SER A 55 9.81 4.69 4.62
N GLY A 56 11.10 4.70 4.28
CA GLY A 56 12.04 3.68 4.75
C GLY A 56 11.66 2.25 4.33
N CYS A 57 11.06 2.10 3.15
CA CYS A 57 10.66 0.83 2.56
C CYS A 57 11.65 0.39 1.46
N HIS A 58 11.41 -0.76 0.83
CA HIS A 58 12.30 -1.27 -0.22
C HIS A 58 12.33 -0.32 -1.42
N PRO A 59 13.50 0.01 -2.01
CA PRO A 59 13.57 0.95 -3.15
C PRO A 59 12.72 0.56 -4.36
N GLU A 60 12.56 -0.74 -4.62
CA GLU A 60 11.67 -1.27 -5.68
C GLU A 60 10.22 -0.81 -5.51
N LEU A 61 9.74 -0.65 -4.27
CA LEU A 61 8.41 -0.12 -3.97
C LEU A 61 8.29 1.32 -4.51
N HIS A 62 9.25 2.18 -4.17
CA HIS A 62 9.26 3.56 -4.64
C HIS A 62 9.33 3.64 -6.16
N GLU A 63 10.13 2.80 -6.81
CA GLU A 63 10.23 2.75 -8.26
C GLU A 63 8.92 2.31 -8.94
N ARG A 64 8.23 1.30 -8.39
CA ARG A 64 6.93 0.85 -8.89
C ARG A 64 5.84 1.92 -8.80
N TYR A 65 5.85 2.72 -7.75
CA TYR A 65 4.78 3.69 -7.45
C TYR A 65 5.14 5.16 -7.70
N ARG A 66 6.37 5.44 -8.19
CA ARG A 66 6.82 6.80 -8.49
C ARG A 66 5.87 7.51 -9.45
N LYS A 67 5.74 8.82 -9.28
CA LYS A 67 4.86 9.66 -10.10
C LYS A 67 5.25 9.62 -11.58
N ASP A 68 6.54 9.61 -11.86
CA ASP A 68 7.07 9.72 -13.22
C ASP A 68 7.37 8.34 -13.79
N GLY A 69 6.34 7.63 -14.25
CA GLY A 69 6.49 6.38 -15.00
C GLY A 69 6.58 5.09 -14.19
N GLY A 70 6.20 5.10 -12.91
CA GLY A 70 6.13 3.86 -12.12
C GLY A 70 5.10 2.88 -12.69
N SER A 71 5.50 1.62 -12.90
CA SER A 71 4.66 0.59 -13.52
C SER A 71 3.32 0.38 -12.82
N ASP A 72 3.28 0.55 -11.50
CA ASP A 72 2.10 0.36 -10.66
C ASP A 72 1.45 1.69 -10.23
N ARG A 73 1.88 2.84 -10.79
CA ARG A 73 1.36 4.17 -10.42
C ARG A 73 -0.15 4.29 -10.60
N HIS A 74 -0.69 3.68 -11.65
CA HIS A 74 -2.12 3.67 -11.95
C HIS A 74 -2.97 3.06 -10.82
N LYS A 75 -2.40 2.13 -10.03
CA LYS A 75 -3.10 1.50 -8.90
C LYS A 75 -3.36 2.44 -7.73
N ILE A 76 -2.55 3.49 -7.59
CA ILE A 76 -2.68 4.49 -6.52
C ILE A 76 -3.13 5.86 -7.05
N ALA A 77 -3.38 5.99 -8.35
CA ALA A 77 -3.67 7.28 -8.98
C ALA A 77 -4.98 7.93 -8.49
N HIS A 78 -5.91 7.13 -7.94
CA HIS A 78 -7.15 7.62 -7.34
C HIS A 78 -6.93 8.29 -5.98
N ILE A 79 -5.76 8.13 -5.35
CA ILE A 79 -5.45 8.68 -4.04
C ILE A 79 -4.94 10.13 -4.23
N PRO A 80 -5.62 11.15 -3.67
CA PRO A 80 -5.27 12.54 -3.90
C PRO A 80 -3.92 12.95 -3.29
N ASN A 81 -3.53 12.38 -2.14
CA ASN A 81 -2.31 12.77 -1.45
C ASN A 81 -1.37 11.56 -1.27
N ILE A 82 -0.26 11.57 -2.01
CA ILE A 82 0.71 10.47 -2.01
C ILE A 82 2.09 11.02 -1.67
N GLN A 83 2.71 10.46 -0.64
CA GLN A 83 4.08 10.77 -0.22
C GLN A 83 4.92 9.49 -0.24
N LEU A 84 5.91 9.45 -1.12
CA LEU A 84 6.92 8.38 -1.20
C LEU A 84 8.25 8.99 -0.81
N LEU A 85 8.77 8.64 0.37
CA LEU A 85 9.95 9.25 1.00
C LEU A 85 11.07 8.22 1.22
#